data_AF-A0A6G5AAI1-F1
#
_entry.id   AF-A0A6G5AAI1-F1
#
_cell.length_a   1.000
_cell.length_b   1.000
_cell.length_c   1.000
_cell.angle_alpha   90.00
_cell.angle_beta   90.00
_cell.angle_gamma   90.00
#
_symmetry.space_group_name_H-M   'P 1'
#
loop_
_entity.id
_entity.type
_entity.pdbx_description
1 polymer ?
#
loop_
_entity_poly.entity_id
_entity_poly.type
_entity_poly.pdbx_seq_one_letter_code
_entity_poly.pdbx_strand_id
1 'polypeptide(L)'
;MKLTHTDHRTTAYHPQTNGLTERLNRTLADMIAMYVDVEHRTCDTILPYATFAYNTAVQETTHFTPFQLVYGRTVITTLDAMLPVNSMNEEDPDISEYVERAEEARQLARNRIIQQPDVDAHRYNLRRRDVQYSPADQVWVWTPVRARGLSEKLMRHYFGPYRVLHQLGTLDY
;
A
#
# COMPACT_ATOMS: atom_id res chain seq x y z
N MET A 1 12.86 22.01 16.34
CA MET A 1 13.49 20.69 16.52
C MET A 1 13.08 19.83 15.33
N LYS A 2 13.92 19.76 14.28
CA LYS A 2 13.68 18.96 13.06
C LYS A 2 14.23 17.56 13.30
N LEU A 3 13.40 16.52 13.17
CA LEU A 3 13.74 15.15 13.57
C LEU A 3 13.59 14.10 12.46
N THR A 4 13.62 14.50 11.19
CA THR A 4 13.77 13.53 10.08
C THR A 4 14.54 14.19 8.94
N HIS A 5 15.76 13.72 8.69
CA HIS A 5 16.62 14.16 7.59
C HIS A 5 16.22 13.42 6.31
N THR A 6 15.01 13.66 5.81
CA THR A 6 14.49 13.02 4.58
C THR A 6 13.82 14.08 3.71
N ASP A 7 14.52 14.51 2.67
CA ASP A 7 14.05 15.54 1.74
C ASP A 7 13.20 14.89 0.63
N HIS A 8 11.97 14.50 0.99
CA HIS A 8 10.96 14.03 0.02
C HIS A 8 9.98 15.17 -0.27
N ARG A 9 10.31 16.02 -1.24
CA ARG A 9 9.39 17.02 -1.78
C ARG A 9 8.43 16.36 -2.77
N THR A 10 7.23 16.02 -2.32
CA THR A 10 6.12 15.60 -3.19
C THR A 10 5.44 16.84 -3.78
N THR A 11 5.13 16.84 -5.08
CA THR A 11 4.29 17.86 -5.71
C THR A 11 2.85 17.78 -5.16
N ALA A 12 2.18 18.92 -4.99
CA ALA A 12 0.82 18.95 -4.46
C ALA A 12 -0.11 18.08 -5.32
N TYR A 13 -0.91 17.22 -4.70
CA TYR A 13 -1.84 16.30 -5.36
C TYR A 13 -1.21 15.26 -6.31
N HIS A 14 0.07 14.91 -6.11
CA HIS A 14 0.75 13.84 -6.85
C HIS A 14 1.23 12.71 -5.90
N PRO A 15 0.31 11.84 -5.45
CA PRO A 15 0.60 10.74 -4.51
C PRO A 15 1.52 9.65 -5.07
N GLN A 16 1.87 9.71 -6.36
CA GLN A 16 2.67 8.68 -7.02
C GLN A 16 4.11 8.58 -6.47
N THR A 17 4.66 9.66 -5.91
CA THR A 17 6.05 9.69 -5.42
C THR A 17 6.27 8.94 -4.12
N ASN A 18 5.23 8.70 -3.30
CA ASN A 18 5.31 7.93 -2.04
C ASN A 18 4.29 6.78 -1.98
N GLY A 19 3.99 6.17 -3.13
CA GLY A 19 2.89 5.22 -3.26
C GLY A 19 2.97 3.97 -2.36
N LEU A 20 4.18 3.51 -1.99
CA LEU A 20 4.34 2.35 -1.10
C LEU A 20 3.95 2.68 0.34
N THR A 21 4.42 3.80 0.89
CA THR A 21 4.05 4.26 2.23
C THR A 21 2.57 4.61 2.29
N GLU A 22 2.05 5.27 1.25
CA GLU A 22 0.62 5.59 1.18
C GLU A 22 -0.26 4.35 1.08
N ARG A 23 0.18 3.31 0.35
CA ARG A 23 -0.52 2.02 0.28
C ARG A 23 -0.50 1.33 1.64
N LEU A 24 0.65 1.31 2.33
CA LEU A 24 0.76 0.78 3.69
C LEU A 24 -0.18 1.49 4.66
N ASN A 25 -0.15 2.83 4.67
CA ASN A 25 -1.00 3.63 5.53
C ASN A 25 -2.49 3.37 5.26
N ARG A 26 -2.87 3.21 3.99
CA ARG A 26 -4.24 2.85 3.61
C ARG A 26 -4.62 1.47 4.14
N THR A 27 -3.79 0.45 3.94
CA THR A 27 -4.06 -0.90 4.45
C THR A 27 -4.23 -0.90 5.97
N LEU A 28 -3.35 -0.21 6.71
CA LEU A 28 -3.48 -0.10 8.16
C LEU A 28 -4.75 0.65 8.58
N ALA A 29 -5.07 1.75 7.90
CA ALA A 29 -6.29 2.50 8.16
C ALA A 29 -7.55 1.64 7.91
N ASP A 30 -7.57 0.87 6.83
CA ASP A 30 -8.67 -0.04 6.51
C ASP A 30 -8.80 -1.14 7.58
N MET A 31 -7.68 -1.73 8.02
CA MET A 31 -7.67 -2.71 9.10
C MET A 31 -8.21 -2.12 10.41
N ILE A 32 -7.79 -0.91 10.79
CA ILE A 32 -8.27 -0.24 12.00
C ILE A 32 -9.76 0.08 11.89
N ALA A 33 -10.20 0.60 10.73
CA ALA A 33 -11.58 0.98 10.47
C ALA A 33 -12.56 -0.20 10.59
N MET A 34 -12.10 -1.44 10.36
CA MET A 34 -12.93 -2.64 10.52
C MET A 34 -13.24 -2.99 11.99
N TYR A 35 -12.42 -2.55 12.94
CA TYR A 35 -12.51 -2.97 14.35
C TYR A 35 -12.74 -1.82 15.33
N VAL A 36 -12.65 -0.57 14.86
CA VAL A 36 -12.92 0.61 15.68
C VAL A 36 -14.44 0.76 15.93
N ASP A 37 -14.81 1.24 17.11
CA ASP A 37 -16.21 1.53 17.45
C ASP A 37 -16.75 2.76 16.70
N VAL A 38 -18.07 2.96 16.72
CA VAL A 38 -18.74 4.07 16.00
C VAL A 38 -18.24 5.45 16.47
N GLU A 39 -17.78 5.56 17.73
CA GLU A 39 -17.23 6.78 18.30
C GLU A 39 -15.71 6.93 18.10
N HIS A 40 -15.06 5.94 17.47
CA HIS A 40 -13.62 5.85 17.24
C HIS A 40 -12.73 5.92 18.51
N ARG A 41 -13.28 5.59 19.69
CA ARG A 41 -12.61 5.68 20.99
C ARG A 41 -11.71 4.48 21.27
N THR A 42 -11.90 3.37 20.55
CA THR A 42 -11.11 2.15 20.72
C THR A 42 -9.88 2.09 19.81
N CYS A 43 -9.59 3.13 19.03
CA CYS A 43 -8.48 3.14 18.06
C CYS A 43 -7.14 2.74 18.69
N ASP A 44 -6.80 3.32 19.84
CA ASP A 44 -5.54 3.03 20.55
C ASP A 44 -5.45 1.57 21.01
N THR A 45 -6.58 0.96 21.35
CA THR A 45 -6.63 -0.45 21.77
C THR A 45 -6.47 -1.40 20.58
N ILE A 46 -6.95 -1.02 19.40
CA ILE A 46 -6.90 -1.85 18.18
C ILE A 46 -5.52 -1.80 17.51
N LEU A 47 -4.81 -0.68 17.64
CA LEU A 47 -3.56 -0.42 16.92
C LEU A 47 -2.48 -1.51 17.09
N PRO A 48 -2.21 -2.05 18.30
CA PRO A 48 -1.23 -3.14 18.45
C PRO A 48 -1.65 -4.42 17.72
N TYR A 49 -2.94 -4.76 17.72
CA TYR A 49 -3.46 -5.95 17.04
C TYR A 49 -3.40 -5.80 15.52
N ALA A 50 -3.79 -4.63 14.99
CA ALA A 50 -3.70 -4.34 13.56
C ALA A 50 -2.24 -4.39 13.08
N THR A 51 -1.32 -3.84 13.87
CA THR A 51 0.12 -3.84 13.57
C THR A 51 0.68 -5.26 13.60
N PHE A 52 0.31 -6.08 14.59
CA PHE A 52 0.72 -7.48 14.67
C PHE A 52 0.20 -8.27 13.47
N ALA A 53 -1.08 -8.14 13.13
CA ALA A 53 -1.69 -8.81 11.98
C ALA A 53 -1.01 -8.39 10.67
N TYR A 54 -0.70 -7.11 10.48
CA TYR A 54 0.04 -6.64 9.31
C TYR A 54 1.45 -7.22 9.25
N ASN A 55 2.18 -7.24 10.37
CA ASN A 55 3.54 -7.75 10.43
C ASN A 55 3.65 -9.27 10.24
N THR A 56 2.57 -10.01 10.49
CA THR A 56 2.49 -11.47 10.35
C THR A 56 1.82 -11.94 9.06
N ALA A 57 1.14 -11.04 8.33
CA ALA A 57 0.52 -11.37 7.06
C ALA A 57 1.54 -11.42 5.93
N VAL A 58 1.44 -12.44 5.07
CA VAL A 58 2.28 -12.56 3.88
C VAL A 58 1.83 -11.52 2.85
N GLN A 59 2.76 -10.70 2.38
CA GLN A 59 2.47 -9.72 1.34
C GLN A 59 2.54 -10.36 -0.05
N GLU A 60 1.56 -10.06 -0.91
CA GLU A 60 1.48 -10.65 -2.25
C GLU A 60 2.72 -10.36 -3.12
N THR A 61 3.24 -9.12 -3.06
CA THR A 61 4.39 -8.71 -3.88
C THR A 61 5.70 -9.36 -3.45
N THR A 62 5.97 -9.44 -2.14
CA THR A 62 7.25 -9.97 -1.65
C THR A 62 7.18 -11.46 -1.36
N HIS A 63 5.98 -12.02 -1.15
CA HIS A 63 5.68 -13.32 -0.56
C HIS A 63 6.35 -13.58 0.81
N PHE A 64 6.71 -12.51 1.52
CA PHE A 64 7.23 -12.57 2.88
C PHE A 64 6.34 -11.75 3.81
N THR A 65 6.34 -12.12 5.09
CA THR A 65 5.80 -11.27 6.15
C THR A 65 6.82 -10.15 6.47
N PRO A 66 6.37 -8.94 6.84
CA PRO A 66 7.29 -7.91 7.32
C PRO A 66 8.16 -8.38 8.49
N PHE A 67 7.62 -9.20 9.38
CA PHE A 67 8.37 -9.77 10.50
C PHE A 67 9.54 -10.66 10.03
N GLN A 68 9.31 -11.55 9.07
CA GLN A 68 10.39 -12.39 8.49
C GLN A 68 11.49 -11.54 7.87
N LEU A 69 11.13 -10.46 7.17
CA LEU A 69 12.10 -9.56 6.57
C LEU A 69 12.94 -8.80 7.62
N VAL A 70 12.44 -8.62 8.83
CA VAL A 70 13.19 -7.96 9.91
C VAL A 70 14.03 -8.96 10.70
N TYR A 71 13.45 -10.10 11.07
CA TYR A 71 14.02 -11.02 12.05
C TYR A 71 14.53 -12.34 11.48
N GLY A 72 14.36 -12.62 10.19
CA GLY A 72 14.84 -13.85 9.54
C GLY A 72 14.13 -15.12 9.96
N ARG A 73 13.01 -15.01 10.68
CA ARG A 73 12.21 -16.13 11.18
C ARG A 73 10.72 -15.86 11.11
N THR A 74 9.91 -16.91 11.16
CA THR A 74 8.46 -16.82 11.29
C THR A 74 8.07 -16.37 12.69
N VAL A 75 6.92 -15.69 12.81
CA VAL A 75 6.34 -15.42 14.13
C VAL A 75 5.83 -16.73 14.72
N ILE A 76 6.16 -16.97 15.98
CA ILE A 76 5.52 -18.00 16.79
C ILE A 76 4.32 -17.34 17.46
N THR A 77 3.11 -17.74 17.08
CA THR A 77 1.88 -17.24 17.68
C THR A 77 1.56 -18.00 18.97
N THR A 78 0.66 -17.45 19.78
CA THR A 78 0.17 -18.14 20.99
C THR A 78 -0.47 -19.49 20.64
N LEU A 79 -1.11 -19.59 19.48
CA LEU A 79 -1.68 -20.84 19.00
C LEU A 79 -0.58 -21.86 18.66
N ASP A 80 0.51 -21.43 18.01
CA ASP A 80 1.65 -22.29 17.68
C ASP A 80 2.36 -22.81 18.94
N ALA A 81 2.43 -21.97 19.98
CA ALA A 81 2.99 -22.36 21.28
C ALA A 81 2.09 -23.35 22.05
N MET A 82 0.76 -23.23 21.91
CA MET A 82 -0.21 -24.13 22.55
C MET A 82 -0.41 -25.45 21.80
N LEU A 83 -0.23 -25.43 20.47
CA LEU A 83 -0.30 -26.59 19.59
C LEU A 83 1.10 -26.85 19.01
N PRO A 84 2.03 -27.43 19.79
CA PRO A 84 3.36 -27.74 19.29
C PRO A 84 3.24 -28.75 18.14
N VAL A 85 3.30 -28.24 16.90
CA VAL A 85 3.35 -29.06 15.69
C VAL A 85 4.75 -29.63 15.60
N ASN A 86 5.04 -30.72 16.32
CA ASN A 86 6.24 -31.56 16.21
C ASN A 86 7.53 -30.82 15.76
N SER A 87 7.85 -29.67 16.33
CA SER A 87 9.18 -29.05 16.25
C SER A 87 10.06 -29.61 17.37
N MET A 88 9.92 -30.91 17.62
CA MET A 88 10.85 -31.65 18.46
C MET A 88 12.01 -31.99 17.50
N ASN A 89 13.17 -31.35 17.67
CA ASN A 89 14.50 -31.69 17.11
C ASN A 89 15.20 -30.65 16.22
N GLU A 90 14.73 -29.41 16.10
CA GLU A 90 15.59 -28.34 15.53
C GLU A 90 16.30 -27.64 16.69
N GLU A 91 17.64 -27.76 16.74
CA GLU A 91 18.47 -26.90 17.59
C GLU A 91 18.13 -25.44 17.26
N ASP A 92 17.96 -24.59 18.29
CA ASP A 92 17.63 -23.18 18.05
C ASP A 92 18.78 -22.57 17.22
N PRO A 93 18.50 -22.10 15.99
CA PRO A 93 19.52 -21.57 15.10
C PRO A 93 20.37 -20.50 15.80
N ASP A 94 21.66 -20.43 15.48
CA ASP A 94 22.50 -19.34 15.98
C ASP A 94 21.99 -17.99 15.44
N ILE A 95 22.27 -16.91 16.17
CA ILE A 95 21.90 -15.54 15.79
C ILE A 95 22.44 -15.20 14.39
N SER A 96 23.63 -15.70 14.05
CA SER A 96 24.24 -15.53 12.74
C SER A 96 23.37 -16.08 11.60
N GLU A 97 22.74 -17.23 11.81
CA GLU A 97 21.86 -17.87 10.82
C GLU A 97 20.58 -17.06 10.60
N TYR A 98 19.99 -16.50 11.66
CA TYR A 98 18.84 -15.61 11.53
C TYR A 98 19.15 -14.34 10.73
N VAL A 99 20.36 -13.79 10.91
CA VAL A 99 20.81 -12.61 10.13
C VAL A 99 20.94 -12.96 8.66
N GLU A 100 21.58 -14.10 8.34
CA GLU A 100 21.75 -14.57 6.96
C GLU A 100 20.39 -14.80 6.29
N ARG A 101 19.48 -15.54 6.94
CA ARG A 101 18.11 -15.76 6.45
C ARG A 101 17.35 -14.44 6.21
N ALA A 102 17.52 -13.45 7.09
CA ALA A 102 16.90 -12.14 6.92
C ALA A 102 17.45 -11.40 5.69
N GLU A 103 18.77 -11.48 5.45
CA GLU A 103 19.41 -10.88 4.28
C GLU A 103 18.95 -11.54 2.98
N GLU A 104 18.94 -12.87 2.92
CA GLU A 104 18.43 -13.63 1.77
C GLU A 104 16.97 -13.27 1.45
N ALA A 105 16.11 -13.24 2.48
CA ALA A 105 14.71 -12.87 2.32
C ALA A 105 14.55 -11.45 1.79
N ARG A 106 15.36 -10.49 2.28
CA ARG A 106 15.37 -9.11 1.77
C ARG A 106 15.86 -9.01 0.33
N GLN A 107 16.86 -9.78 -0.06
CA GLN A 107 17.37 -9.82 -1.44
C GLN A 107 16.28 -10.35 -2.39
N LEU A 108 15.64 -11.46 -2.03
CA LEU A 108 14.56 -12.03 -2.84
C LEU A 108 13.36 -11.09 -2.92
N ALA A 109 12.97 -10.47 -1.80
CA ALA A 109 11.91 -9.47 -1.76
C ALA A 109 12.23 -8.27 -2.66
N ARG A 110 13.48 -7.76 -2.66
CA ARG A 110 13.91 -6.69 -3.56
C ARG A 110 13.77 -7.09 -5.02
N ASN A 111 14.24 -8.26 -5.41
CA ASN A 111 14.16 -8.73 -6.79
C ASN A 111 12.69 -8.79 -7.26
N ARG A 112 11.79 -9.28 -6.40
CA ARG A 112 10.34 -9.30 -6.69
C ARG A 112 9.74 -7.90 -6.81
N ILE A 113 10.08 -7.00 -5.89
CA ILE A 113 9.62 -5.59 -5.95
C ILE A 113 10.08 -4.92 -7.24
N ILE A 114 11.29 -5.22 -7.73
CA ILE A 114 11.82 -4.66 -8.98
C ILE A 114 11.08 -5.22 -10.21
N GLN A 115 10.65 -6.47 -10.17
CA GLN A 115 9.94 -7.14 -11.29
C GLN A 115 8.43 -6.86 -11.30
N GLN A 116 7.83 -6.54 -10.15
CA GLN A 116 6.39 -6.32 -10.01
C GLN A 116 5.81 -5.22 -10.93
N PRO A 117 6.47 -4.06 -11.14
CA PRO A 117 5.94 -3.00 -12.00
C PRO A 117 5.65 -3.47 -13.42
N ASP A 118 6.47 -4.35 -14.00
CA ASP A 118 6.26 -4.84 -15.36
C ASP A 118 4.98 -5.69 -15.46
N VAL A 119 4.74 -6.53 -14.45
CA VAL A 119 3.53 -7.35 -14.33
C VAL A 119 2.30 -6.47 -14.13
N ASP A 120 2.39 -5.50 -13.23
CA ASP A 120 1.31 -4.57 -12.92
C ASP A 120 0.99 -3.68 -14.12
N ALA A 121 2.01 -3.18 -14.83
CA ALA A 121 1.88 -2.39 -16.04
C ALA A 121 1.20 -3.19 -17.16
N HIS A 122 1.61 -4.45 -17.36
CA HIS A 122 0.96 -5.31 -18.34
C HIS A 122 -0.53 -5.50 -18.02
N ARG A 123 -0.87 -5.82 -16.76
CA ARG A 123 -2.27 -5.98 -16.31
C ARG A 123 -3.08 -4.69 -16.44
N TYR A 124 -2.49 -3.55 -16.10
CA TYR A 124 -3.13 -2.24 -16.23
C TYR A 124 -3.39 -1.88 -17.70
N ASN A 125 -2.38 -2.06 -18.55
CA ASN A 125 -2.45 -1.74 -19.97
C ASN A 125 -3.50 -2.58 -20.71
N LEU A 126 -3.75 -3.83 -20.30
CA LEU A 126 -4.83 -4.65 -20.88
C LEU A 126 -6.23 -4.01 -20.76
N ARG A 127 -6.44 -3.16 -19.76
CA ARG A 127 -7.73 -2.48 -19.50
C ARG A 127 -7.72 -1.02 -19.92
N ARG A 128 -6.57 -0.49 -20.33
CA ARG A 128 -6.42 0.91 -20.71
C ARG A 128 -7.00 1.11 -22.11
N ARG A 129 -7.85 2.13 -22.24
CA ARG A 129 -8.24 2.67 -23.55
C ARG A 129 -7.40 3.91 -23.79
N ASP A 130 -6.60 3.91 -24.85
CA ASP A 130 -5.89 5.12 -25.26
C ASP A 130 -6.88 6.08 -25.92
N VAL A 131 -7.27 7.09 -25.16
CA VAL A 131 -8.08 8.22 -25.64
C VAL A 131 -7.16 9.42 -25.77
N GLN A 132 -7.04 9.94 -26.98
CA GLN A 132 -6.36 11.20 -27.26
C GLN A 132 -7.40 12.25 -27.60
N TYR A 133 -7.23 13.45 -27.05
CA TYR A 133 -8.11 14.59 -27.31
C TYR A 133 -7.40 15.60 -28.21
N SER A 134 -8.13 16.22 -29.12
CA SER A 134 -7.63 17.33 -29.93
C SER A 134 -8.09 18.66 -29.34
N PRO A 135 -7.34 19.76 -29.55
CA PRO A 135 -7.85 21.10 -29.31
C PRO A 135 -9.22 21.29 -29.96
N ALA A 136 -10.15 21.90 -29.24
CA ALA A 136 -11.57 22.05 -29.53
C ALA A 136 -12.50 20.85 -29.19
N ASP A 137 -11.98 19.69 -28.78
CA ASP A 137 -12.82 18.59 -28.30
C ASP A 137 -13.58 18.97 -27.02
N GLN A 138 -14.80 18.42 -26.90
CA GLN A 138 -15.63 18.59 -25.71
C GLN A 138 -15.43 17.41 -24.76
N VAL A 139 -14.96 17.71 -23.54
CA VAL A 139 -14.64 16.71 -22.52
C VAL A 139 -15.38 16.97 -21.23
N TRP A 140 -15.71 15.89 -20.54
CA TRP A 140 -16.20 15.94 -19.16
C TRP A 140 -15.01 15.80 -18.22
N VAL A 141 -14.81 16.78 -17.34
CA VAL A 141 -13.71 16.79 -16.38
C VAL A 141 -14.19 16.20 -15.07
N TRP A 142 -13.46 15.19 -14.58
CA TRP A 142 -13.71 14.64 -13.26
C TRP A 142 -13.14 15.59 -12.20
N THR A 143 -13.98 16.04 -11.27
CA THR A 143 -13.59 16.92 -10.16
C THR A 143 -14.07 16.30 -8.84
N PRO A 144 -13.16 16.01 -7.89
CA PRO A 144 -13.55 15.46 -6.59
C PRO A 144 -14.17 16.55 -5.72
N VAL A 145 -15.48 16.76 -5.83
CA VAL A 145 -16.21 17.70 -4.98
C VAL A 145 -16.55 17.02 -3.67
N ARG A 146 -16.10 17.58 -2.54
CA ARG A 146 -16.49 17.16 -1.19
C ARG A 146 -17.36 18.23 -0.54
N ALA A 147 -18.65 17.97 -0.43
CA ALA A 147 -19.59 18.81 0.31
C ALA A 147 -19.86 18.20 1.70
N ARG A 148 -19.64 18.98 2.76
CA ARG A 148 -19.94 18.53 4.13
C ARG A 148 -21.44 18.24 4.26
N GLY A 149 -21.78 17.05 4.76
CA GLY A 149 -23.16 16.62 4.98
C GLY A 149 -23.85 15.94 3.80
N LEU A 150 -23.21 15.85 2.62
CA LEU A 150 -23.70 15.06 1.50
C LEU A 150 -22.87 13.78 1.30
N SER A 151 -23.52 12.72 0.83
CA SER A 151 -22.86 11.45 0.51
C SER A 151 -22.05 11.57 -0.78
N GLU A 152 -20.75 11.26 -0.71
CA GLU A 152 -19.82 11.28 -1.86
C GLU A 152 -20.24 10.33 -3.00
N LYS A 153 -20.97 9.25 -2.66
CA LYS A 153 -21.51 8.28 -3.64
C LYS A 153 -22.64 8.83 -4.50
N LEU A 154 -23.35 9.86 -4.04
CA LEU A 154 -24.51 10.43 -4.73
C LEU A 154 -24.18 11.76 -5.44
N MET A 155 -22.94 12.26 -5.33
CA MET A 155 -22.52 13.50 -5.98
C MET A 155 -22.12 13.24 -7.44
N ARG A 156 -22.41 14.21 -8.32
CA ARG A 156 -21.90 14.21 -9.69
C ARG A 156 -20.44 14.64 -9.68
N HIS A 157 -19.56 13.76 -10.16
CA HIS A 157 -18.12 14.03 -10.21
C HIS A 157 -17.64 14.51 -11.59
N TYR A 158 -18.42 14.32 -12.65
CA TYR A 158 -18.09 14.78 -14.00
C TYR A 158 -18.82 16.08 -14.31
N PHE A 159 -18.08 17.12 -14.65
CA PHE A 159 -18.59 18.44 -15.03
C PHE A 159 -18.18 18.77 -16.48
N GLY A 160 -19.03 19.50 -17.19
CA GLY A 160 -18.79 19.82 -18.59
C GLY A 160 -20.06 20.08 -19.39
N PRO A 161 -19.97 20.11 -20.74
CA PRO A 161 -18.73 19.89 -21.51
C PRO A 161 -17.78 21.10 -21.43
N TYR A 162 -16.51 20.85 -21.10
CA TYR A 162 -15.41 21.81 -21.25
C TYR A 162 -14.74 21.61 -22.61
N ARG A 163 -14.14 22.67 -23.14
CA ARG A 163 -13.41 22.61 -24.42
C ARG A 163 -11.92 22.51 -24.16
N VAL A 164 -11.26 21.52 -24.74
CA VAL A 164 -9.79 21.42 -24.73
C VAL A 164 -9.21 22.61 -25.48
N LEU A 165 -8.30 23.35 -24.85
CA LEU A 165 -7.67 24.53 -25.47
C LEU A 165 -6.35 24.16 -26.15
N HIS A 166 -5.45 23.48 -25.44
CA HIS A 166 -4.13 23.14 -25.93
C HIS A 166 -3.64 21.83 -25.33
N GLN A 167 -3.09 20.94 -26.15
CA GLN A 167 -2.39 19.76 -25.65
C GLN A 167 -0.99 20.15 -25.18
N LEU A 168 -0.70 19.94 -23.89
CA LEU A 168 0.61 20.20 -23.28
C LEU A 168 1.53 18.96 -23.32
N GLY A 169 0.94 17.76 -23.38
CA GLY A 169 1.66 16.49 -23.45
C GLY A 169 0.78 15.34 -23.94
N THR A 170 1.30 14.11 -23.94
CA THR A 170 0.55 12.92 -24.38
C THR A 170 -0.66 12.61 -23.49
N LEU A 171 -0.67 13.09 -22.24
CA LEU A 171 -1.74 12.89 -21.26
C LEU A 171 -2.27 14.20 -20.65
N ASP A 172 -1.70 15.35 -21.05
CA ASP A 172 -2.01 16.67 -20.47
C ASP A 172 -2.63 17.57 -21.54
N TYR A 173 -3.84 18.09 -21.27
CA TYR A 173 -4.73 18.81 -22.18
C TYR A 173 -5.35 20.06 -21.53
#